data_AF-A0A830CLD5-F1
#
_entry.id   AF-A0A830CLD5-F1
#
_cell.length_a   1.000
_cell.length_b   1.000
_cell.length_c   1.000
_cell.angle_alpha   90.00
_cell.angle_beta   90.00
_cell.angle_gamma   90.00
#
_symmetry.space_group_name_H-M   'P 1'
#
loop_
_entity.id
_entity.type
_entity.pdbx_description
1 polymer ?
#
loop_
_entity_poly.entity_id
_entity_poly.type
_entity_poly.pdbx_seq_one_letter_code
_entity_poly.pdbx_strand_id
1 'polypeptide(L)'
;MQYPNSCPLTPLDFLERAAVVYGDCPSILYHEESHTWSETRTRCLKLASTIVSLGITKGDVVSVLAPNVPAMCELHFAVPMAGAILNTVNLRLDTKAIFNLLQHCDSKLVFVDCQWAALAREAVSMFPRTSQSPVLVLIRDEYYENDSLDRKDYDREYYLDYESMVESGDPGFEWIRPESEWEPISLNYTSDSLLDWSVPKQPVYLWTLPMFHANGWSYAWNLAAVGGVHVCLRRVDAASIYEAIERYGVTHMCGAPVVLNMLTNHTGCKPLENPVHVMTAGAPPPAAVLGRAESLGFVVSHGYGLTETGGLVVTCAWKREWDNLPGAERAKMKSRQGVKSIAFSGFDVLDPDSGTSVPRDGLPRYMVPRTVVFKDELPKTSTGKLQKFLLRDMAKELGNF
;
A
#
# COMPACT_ATOMS: atom_id res chain seq x y z
N MET A 1 22.98 8.26 30.88
CA MET A 1 23.45 6.92 30.44
C MET A 1 22.30 6.28 29.69
N GLN A 2 22.39 6.11 28.37
CA GLN A 2 21.50 5.21 27.64
C GLN A 2 21.88 3.78 28.00
N TYR A 3 20.90 2.93 28.29
CA TYR A 3 21.14 1.52 28.55
C TYR A 3 21.49 0.80 27.23
N PRO A 4 22.32 -0.25 27.23
CA PRO A 4 22.49 -1.09 26.05
C PRO A 4 21.12 -1.57 25.54
N ASN A 5 20.91 -1.58 24.22
CA ASN A 5 19.64 -1.92 23.57
C ASN A 5 18.44 -1.00 23.88
N SER A 6 18.68 0.27 24.24
CA SER A 6 17.61 1.25 24.48
C SER A 6 17.25 2.13 23.26
N CYS A 7 17.63 1.72 22.05
CA CYS A 7 17.26 2.44 20.83
C CYS A 7 15.88 1.97 20.36
N PRO A 8 14.97 2.87 19.98
CA PRO A 8 13.69 2.51 19.39
C PRO A 8 13.87 1.63 18.16
N LEU A 9 13.05 0.59 18.03
CA LEU A 9 12.99 -0.18 16.79
C LEU A 9 12.23 0.62 15.73
N THR A 10 12.87 0.85 14.59
CA THR A 10 12.28 1.63 13.48
C THR A 10 12.54 0.98 12.13
N PRO A 11 11.56 0.95 11.21
CA PRO A 11 11.79 0.49 9.84
C PRO A 11 12.80 1.33 9.06
N LEU A 12 13.13 2.54 9.52
CA LEU A 12 14.07 3.42 8.83
C LEU A 12 15.49 2.83 8.82
N ASP A 13 15.84 2.07 9.86
CA ASP A 13 17.13 1.37 9.93
C ASP A 13 17.26 0.25 8.89
N PHE A 14 16.15 -0.19 8.29
CA PHE A 14 16.20 -1.17 7.20
C PHE A 14 16.94 -0.62 5.98
N LEU A 15 16.82 0.68 5.69
CA LEU A 15 17.53 1.31 4.57
C LEU A 15 19.04 1.37 4.80
N GLU A 16 19.44 1.77 6.01
CA GLU A 16 20.86 1.76 6.43
C GLU A 16 21.45 0.36 6.29
N ARG A 17 20.73 -0.64 6.79
CA ARG A 17 21.16 -2.04 6.70
C ARG A 17 21.19 -2.54 5.25
N ALA A 18 20.22 -2.16 4.42
CA ALA A 18 20.14 -2.56 3.02
C ALA A 18 21.31 -1.99 2.22
N ALA A 19 21.67 -0.73 2.41
CA ALA A 19 22.82 -0.12 1.74
C ALA A 19 24.16 -0.75 2.14
N VAL A 20 24.29 -1.28 3.36
CA VAL A 20 25.50 -2.00 3.80
C VAL A 20 25.55 -3.41 3.23
N VAL A 21 24.44 -4.14 3.25
CA VAL A 21 24.43 -5.59 2.93
C VAL A 21 24.15 -5.87 1.46
N TYR A 22 23.35 -5.03 0.83
CA TYR A 22 22.87 -5.18 -0.55
C TYR A 22 23.17 -3.93 -1.38
N GLY A 23 24.20 -3.15 -1.01
CA GLY A 23 24.50 -1.83 -1.57
C GLY A 23 24.48 -1.78 -3.09
N ASP A 24 25.16 -2.73 -3.74
CA ASP A 24 25.25 -2.84 -5.21
C ASP A 24 24.08 -3.59 -5.87
N CYS A 25 23.13 -4.09 -5.08
CA CYS A 25 21.95 -4.79 -5.59
C CYS A 25 20.88 -3.76 -5.99
N PRO A 26 20.09 -4.04 -7.05
CA PRO A 26 18.94 -3.22 -7.40
C PRO A 26 17.97 -3.07 -6.21
N SER A 27 17.50 -1.84 -5.98
CA SER A 27 16.44 -1.51 -5.04
C SER A 27 15.16 -1.14 -5.76
N ILE A 28 15.24 -0.46 -6.91
CA ILE A 28 14.10 0.05 -7.68
C ILE A 28 14.32 -0.23 -9.17
N LEU A 29 13.26 -0.68 -9.85
CA LEU A 29 13.17 -0.84 -11.30
C LEU A 29 11.91 -0.16 -11.82
N TYR A 30 12.06 0.73 -12.81
CA TYR A 30 10.96 1.47 -13.43
C TYR A 30 11.32 1.89 -14.87
N HIS A 31 10.72 1.26 -15.87
CA HIS A 31 11.11 1.45 -17.28
C HIS A 31 12.62 1.24 -17.50
N GLU A 32 13.35 2.26 -17.97
CA GLU A 32 14.81 2.22 -18.11
C GLU A 32 15.54 2.76 -16.86
N GLU A 33 14.80 3.26 -15.86
CA GLU A 33 15.34 3.75 -14.60
C GLU A 33 15.59 2.59 -13.62
N SER A 34 16.76 2.59 -13.01
CA SER A 34 17.12 1.66 -11.93
C SER A 34 17.96 2.35 -10.88
N HIS A 35 17.73 2.01 -9.61
CA HIS A 35 18.59 2.41 -8.50
C HIS A 35 19.07 1.18 -7.75
N THR A 36 20.24 1.28 -7.16
CA THR A 36 20.77 0.35 -6.16
C THR A 36 20.40 0.78 -4.74
N TRP A 37 20.53 -0.11 -3.76
CA TRP A 37 20.25 0.25 -2.36
C TRP A 37 21.16 1.36 -1.83
N SER A 38 22.42 1.42 -2.26
CA SER A 38 23.33 2.52 -1.92
C SER A 38 22.86 3.85 -2.51
N GLU A 39 22.41 3.87 -3.77
CA GLU A 39 21.89 5.07 -4.42
C GLU A 39 20.57 5.52 -3.79
N THR A 40 19.63 4.61 -3.54
CA THR A 40 18.37 4.92 -2.86
C THR A 40 18.61 5.52 -1.49
N ARG A 41 19.55 4.96 -0.70
CA ARG A 41 19.93 5.55 0.59
C ARG A 41 20.41 6.98 0.44
N THR A 42 21.35 7.23 -0.49
CA THR A 42 21.86 8.58 -0.74
C THR A 42 20.75 9.53 -1.18
N ARG A 43 19.88 9.12 -2.10
CA ARG A 43 18.74 9.92 -2.56
C ARG A 43 17.77 10.26 -1.42
N CYS A 44 17.45 9.29 -0.56
CA CYS A 44 16.61 9.52 0.62
C CYS A 44 17.25 10.50 1.63
N LEU A 45 18.56 10.43 1.89
CA LEU A 45 19.25 11.37 2.78
C LEU A 45 19.24 12.79 2.24
N LYS A 46 19.57 12.93 0.95
CA LYS A 46 19.51 14.23 0.27
C LYS A 46 18.11 14.82 0.33
N LEU A 47 17.09 14.04 -0.02
CA LEU A 47 15.71 14.48 0.03
C LEU A 47 15.28 14.86 1.45
N ALA A 48 15.59 14.04 2.46
CA ALA A 48 15.30 14.34 3.87
C ALA A 48 15.93 15.67 4.31
N SER A 49 17.19 15.93 3.93
CA SER A 49 17.88 17.17 4.25
C SER A 49 17.18 18.40 3.67
N THR A 50 16.68 18.31 2.43
CA THR A 50 15.97 19.42 1.79
C THR A 50 14.59 19.63 2.39
N ILE A 51 13.87 18.56 2.76
CA ILE A 51 12.60 18.64 3.50
C ILE A 51 12.81 19.43 4.80
N VAL A 52 13.86 19.12 5.57
CA VAL A 52 14.21 19.88 6.79
C VAL A 52 14.56 21.34 6.47
N SER A 53 15.30 21.60 5.39
CA SER A 53 15.65 22.97 4.98
C SER A 53 14.44 23.85 4.62
N LEU A 54 13.31 23.25 4.25
CA LEU A 54 12.03 23.93 4.02
C LEU A 54 11.30 24.29 5.32
N GLY A 55 11.89 24.01 6.49
CA GLY A 55 11.32 24.31 7.79
C GLY A 55 10.34 23.24 8.29
N ILE A 56 10.34 22.05 7.68
CA ILE A 56 9.61 20.89 8.21
C ILE A 56 10.31 20.40 9.46
N THR A 57 9.53 20.21 10.53
CA THR A 57 10.01 19.80 11.84
C THR A 57 9.37 18.49 12.29
N LYS A 58 9.89 17.94 13.38
CA LYS A 58 9.41 16.67 13.94
C LYS A 58 7.90 16.72 14.22
N GLY A 59 7.18 15.71 13.71
CA GLY A 59 5.72 15.59 13.88
C GLY A 59 4.88 16.34 12.83
N ASP A 60 5.50 17.13 11.97
CA ASP A 60 4.79 17.77 10.85
C ASP A 60 4.35 16.73 9.82
N VAL A 61 3.20 16.96 9.20
CA VAL A 61 2.65 16.04 8.19
C VAL A 61 3.10 16.45 6.79
N VAL A 62 3.64 15.46 6.06
CA VAL A 62 3.98 15.58 4.65
C VAL A 62 3.10 14.61 3.88
N SER A 63 2.27 15.16 2.99
CA SER A 63 1.35 14.36 2.18
C SER A 63 1.93 14.03 0.81
N VAL A 64 1.54 12.88 0.26
CA VAL A 64 2.01 12.46 -1.07
C VAL A 64 0.83 11.99 -1.92
N LEU A 65 0.68 12.59 -3.10
CA LEU A 65 -0.32 12.26 -4.12
C LEU A 65 0.40 11.78 -5.38
N ALA A 66 0.83 10.52 -5.39
CA ALA A 66 1.54 9.93 -6.52
C ALA A 66 1.18 8.44 -6.74
N PRO A 67 1.29 7.94 -7.99
CA PRO A 67 1.14 6.53 -8.33
C PRO A 67 2.37 5.73 -7.88
N ASN A 68 2.44 4.43 -8.19
CA ASN A 68 3.58 3.59 -7.83
C ASN A 68 4.79 3.91 -8.74
N VAL A 69 5.52 4.97 -8.41
CA VAL A 69 6.73 5.46 -9.08
C VAL A 69 7.92 5.44 -8.12
N PRO A 70 9.17 5.51 -8.60
CA PRO A 70 10.38 5.52 -7.75
C PRO A 70 10.30 6.52 -6.59
N ALA A 71 9.85 7.76 -6.86
CA ALA A 71 9.69 8.79 -5.84
C ALA A 71 8.82 8.36 -4.65
N MET A 72 7.78 7.54 -4.87
CA MET A 72 6.98 7.00 -3.76
C MET A 72 7.81 6.09 -2.86
N CYS A 73 8.64 5.21 -3.41
CA CYS A 73 9.51 4.34 -2.60
C CYS A 73 10.48 5.17 -1.75
N GLU A 74 11.06 6.21 -2.35
CA GLU A 74 12.02 7.11 -1.70
C GLU A 74 11.36 7.94 -0.59
N LEU A 75 10.16 8.46 -0.83
CA LEU A 75 9.39 9.26 0.14
C LEU A 75 8.95 8.46 1.37
N HIS A 76 8.78 7.13 1.26
CA HIS A 76 8.52 6.30 2.43
C HIS A 76 9.67 6.36 3.45
N PHE A 77 10.90 6.58 3.00
CA PHE A 77 12.05 6.76 3.89
C PHE A 77 12.35 8.23 4.16
N ALA A 78 12.44 9.05 3.13
CA ALA A 78 12.93 10.43 3.24
C ALA A 78 12.06 11.31 4.14
N VAL A 79 10.73 11.15 4.09
CA VAL A 79 9.81 11.94 4.94
C VAL A 79 10.01 11.61 6.42
N PRO A 80 9.94 10.33 6.86
CA PRO A 80 10.29 9.97 8.24
C PRO A 80 11.72 10.31 8.64
N MET A 81 12.69 10.20 7.73
CA MET A 81 14.09 10.57 7.99
C MET A 81 14.27 12.08 8.22
N ALA A 82 13.34 12.91 7.73
CA ALA A 82 13.23 14.32 8.08
C ALA A 82 12.49 14.56 9.43
N GLY A 83 12.11 13.49 10.15
CA GLY A 83 11.34 13.56 11.39
C GLY A 83 9.83 13.79 11.18
N ALA A 84 9.37 13.83 9.93
CA ALA A 84 7.98 14.13 9.58
C ALA A 84 7.13 12.86 9.46
N ILE A 85 5.81 13.04 9.47
CA ILE A 85 4.82 11.96 9.35
C ILE A 85 4.38 11.85 7.90
N LEU A 86 4.59 10.67 7.30
CA LEU A 86 4.15 10.38 5.94
C LEU A 86 2.63 10.14 5.87
N ASN A 87 1.96 10.90 5.00
CA ASN A 87 0.55 10.73 4.66
C ASN A 87 0.35 10.49 3.15
N THR A 88 0.21 9.24 2.74
CA THR A 88 -0.03 8.88 1.33
C THR A 88 -1.52 8.99 0.99
N VAL A 89 -1.87 9.70 -0.08
CA VAL A 89 -3.26 10.08 -0.42
C VAL A 89 -3.80 9.25 -1.57
N ASN A 90 -5.09 8.90 -1.48
CA ASN A 90 -5.79 8.17 -2.53
C ASN A 90 -6.01 9.03 -3.79
N LEU A 91 -5.48 8.56 -4.92
CA LEU A 91 -5.52 9.23 -6.22
C LEU A 91 -6.91 9.36 -6.86
N ARG A 92 -7.93 8.70 -6.30
CA ARG A 92 -9.32 8.74 -6.80
C ARG A 92 -10.17 9.84 -6.15
N LEU A 93 -9.60 10.61 -5.23
CA LEU A 93 -10.31 11.68 -4.53
C LEU A 93 -10.47 12.89 -5.45
N ASP A 94 -11.62 13.56 -5.35
CA ASP A 94 -11.86 14.83 -6.01
C ASP A 94 -11.15 15.98 -5.27
N THR A 95 -11.09 17.15 -5.90
CA THR A 95 -10.40 18.33 -5.36
C THR A 95 -10.86 18.70 -3.94
N LYS A 96 -12.17 18.64 -3.66
CA LYS A 96 -12.73 19.01 -2.35
C LYS A 96 -12.35 18.00 -1.28
N ALA A 97 -12.38 16.71 -1.62
CA ALA A 97 -11.94 15.65 -0.71
C ALA A 97 -10.44 15.75 -0.40
N ILE A 98 -9.60 16.08 -1.39
CA ILE A 98 -8.18 16.34 -1.16
C ILE A 98 -7.98 17.55 -0.26
N PHE A 99 -8.65 18.68 -0.55
CA PHE A 99 -8.59 19.87 0.31
C PHE A 99 -8.93 19.55 1.77
N ASN A 100 -10.08 18.90 2.00
CA ASN A 100 -10.53 18.55 3.35
C ASN A 100 -9.53 17.62 4.05
N LEU A 101 -8.92 16.68 3.32
CA LEU A 101 -7.93 15.76 3.85
C LEU A 101 -6.65 16.50 4.26
N LEU A 102 -6.09 17.32 3.36
CA LEU A 102 -4.88 18.10 3.62
C LEU A 102 -5.07 19.07 4.80
N GLN A 103 -6.26 19.68 4.91
CA GLN A 103 -6.61 20.53 6.03
C GLN A 103 -6.76 19.73 7.33
N HIS A 104 -7.40 18.56 7.28
CA HIS A 104 -7.64 17.75 8.47
C HIS A 104 -6.36 17.20 9.08
N CYS A 105 -5.38 16.82 8.25
CA CYS A 105 -4.08 16.33 8.71
C CYS A 105 -3.04 17.45 8.90
N ASP A 106 -3.40 18.72 8.73
CA ASP A 106 -2.49 19.86 8.83
C ASP A 106 -1.21 19.68 7.98
N SER A 107 -1.39 19.26 6.73
CA SER A 107 -0.27 19.00 5.82
C SER A 107 0.51 20.28 5.55
N LYS A 108 1.83 20.26 5.75
CA LYS A 108 2.72 21.40 5.50
C LYS A 108 3.43 21.36 4.14
N LEU A 109 3.67 20.16 3.65
CA LEU A 109 4.31 19.90 2.35
C LEU A 109 3.50 18.82 1.63
N VAL A 110 3.33 18.96 0.33
CA VAL A 110 2.61 17.98 -0.51
C VAL A 110 3.45 17.66 -1.73
N PHE A 111 3.93 16.42 -1.82
CA PHE A 111 4.51 15.89 -3.05
C PHE A 111 3.38 15.42 -3.96
N VAL A 112 3.40 15.82 -5.23
CA VAL A 112 2.34 15.52 -6.19
C VAL A 112 2.91 15.11 -7.54
N ASP A 113 2.44 13.98 -8.06
CA ASP A 113 2.76 13.52 -9.42
C ASP A 113 2.16 14.47 -10.47
N CYS A 114 2.90 14.67 -11.56
CA CYS A 114 2.53 15.57 -12.64
C CYS A 114 1.11 15.36 -13.20
N GLN A 115 0.57 14.14 -13.15
CA GLN A 115 -0.79 13.83 -13.59
C GLN A 115 -1.87 14.45 -12.67
N TRP A 116 -1.59 14.66 -11.38
CA TRP A 116 -2.55 15.22 -10.41
C TRP A 116 -2.20 16.65 -9.96
N ALA A 117 -1.16 17.27 -10.54
CA ALA A 117 -0.69 18.60 -10.14
C ALA A 117 -1.79 19.67 -10.17
N ALA A 118 -2.57 19.75 -11.26
CA ALA A 118 -3.65 20.72 -11.40
C ALA A 118 -4.73 20.55 -10.31
N LEU A 119 -5.08 19.30 -10.01
CA LEU A 119 -6.05 18.96 -8.96
C LEU A 119 -5.52 19.33 -7.57
N ALA A 120 -4.26 19.03 -7.27
CA ALA A 120 -3.63 19.43 -6.01
C ALA A 120 -3.55 20.95 -5.86
N ARG A 121 -3.19 21.69 -6.92
CA ARG A 121 -3.15 23.15 -6.91
C ARG A 121 -4.51 23.75 -6.64
N GLU A 122 -5.56 23.24 -7.28
CA GLU A 122 -6.93 23.68 -7.01
C GLU A 122 -7.32 23.40 -5.55
N ALA A 123 -6.98 22.22 -5.01
CA ALA A 123 -7.23 21.88 -3.60
C ALA A 123 -6.51 22.83 -2.64
N VAL A 124 -5.23 23.15 -2.90
CA VAL A 124 -4.46 24.09 -2.08
C VAL A 124 -5.00 25.51 -2.18
N SER A 125 -5.52 25.93 -3.33
CA SER A 125 -6.14 27.26 -3.51
C SER A 125 -7.41 27.48 -2.66
N MET A 126 -8.03 26.40 -2.16
CA MET A 126 -9.19 26.47 -1.26
C MET A 126 -8.81 26.76 0.20
N PHE A 127 -7.51 26.72 0.56
CA PHE A 127 -7.10 27.02 1.93
C PHE A 127 -7.47 28.44 2.33
N PRO A 128 -8.03 28.65 3.54
CA PRO A 128 -8.32 29.99 4.05
C PRO A 128 -7.06 30.85 4.07
N ARG A 129 -7.16 32.12 3.69
CA ARG A 129 -6.02 33.08 3.74
C ARG A 129 -5.41 33.25 5.13
N THR A 130 -6.13 32.87 6.18
CA THR A 130 -5.70 32.91 7.58
C THR A 130 -4.89 31.67 8.00
N SER A 131 -4.84 30.63 7.18
CA SER A 131 -4.10 29.39 7.43
C SER A 131 -2.93 29.30 6.46
N GLN A 132 -1.82 28.72 6.91
CA GLN A 132 -0.71 28.43 6.02
C GLN A 132 -1.11 27.29 5.07
N SER A 133 -1.10 27.56 3.77
CA SER A 133 -1.32 26.53 2.76
C SER A 133 -0.06 25.67 2.61
N PRO A 134 -0.19 24.35 2.35
CA PRO A 134 0.97 23.51 2.11
C PRO A 134 1.75 23.96 0.89
N VAL A 135 3.07 23.78 0.94
CA VAL A 135 3.95 23.93 -0.22
C VAL A 135 3.78 22.72 -1.13
N LEU A 136 3.69 22.94 -2.44
CA LEU A 136 3.60 21.87 -3.43
C LEU A 136 4.99 21.53 -3.99
N VAL A 137 5.29 20.24 -4.09
CA VAL A 137 6.49 19.70 -4.74
C VAL A 137 6.06 18.79 -5.87
N LEU A 138 6.49 19.10 -7.09
CA LEU A 138 6.12 18.35 -8.28
C LEU A 138 7.07 17.16 -8.50
N ILE A 139 6.49 15.97 -8.59
CA ILE A 139 7.15 14.75 -9.07
C ILE A 139 6.87 14.66 -10.57
N ARG A 140 7.93 14.82 -11.39
CA ARG A 140 7.86 14.64 -12.83
C ARG A 140 8.11 13.18 -13.18
N ASP A 141 7.60 12.78 -14.32
CA ASP A 141 7.89 11.47 -14.89
C ASP A 141 8.05 11.62 -16.40
N GLU A 142 9.24 11.28 -16.89
CA GLU A 142 9.60 11.43 -18.30
C GLU A 142 8.88 10.42 -19.21
N TYR A 143 8.40 9.31 -18.65
CA TYR A 143 7.63 8.29 -19.36
C TYR A 143 6.13 8.61 -19.40
N TYR A 144 5.70 9.69 -18.75
CA TYR A 144 4.32 10.17 -18.84
C TYR A 144 4.14 11.08 -20.05
N GLU A 145 3.65 10.53 -21.16
CA GLU A 145 3.17 11.34 -22.27
C GLU A 145 1.84 11.99 -21.88
N ASN A 146 1.85 13.32 -21.75
CA ASN A 146 0.63 14.09 -21.57
C ASN A 146 0.32 14.87 -22.85
N ASP A 147 -0.58 14.32 -23.67
CA ASP A 147 -1.09 14.96 -24.89
C ASP A 147 -1.87 16.27 -24.61
N SER A 148 -2.10 16.61 -23.33
CA SER A 148 -3.08 17.63 -22.92
C SER A 148 -2.61 18.68 -21.92
N LEU A 149 -1.38 18.61 -21.39
CA LEU A 149 -0.88 19.64 -20.47
C LEU A 149 0.29 20.39 -21.10
N ASP A 150 0.02 21.66 -21.41
CA ASP A 150 1.03 22.60 -21.84
C ASP A 150 2.08 22.73 -20.72
N ARG A 151 3.38 22.63 -21.02
CA ARG A 151 4.48 22.76 -20.03
C ARG A 151 4.38 24.01 -19.13
N LYS A 152 3.56 24.98 -19.54
CA LYS A 152 3.26 26.24 -18.84
C LYS A 152 2.43 26.09 -17.56
N ASP A 153 1.72 24.98 -17.34
CA ASP A 153 0.95 24.75 -16.10
C ASP A 153 1.84 24.42 -14.87
N TYR A 154 3.13 24.19 -15.09
CA TYR A 154 4.13 23.84 -14.06
C TYR A 154 5.09 25.00 -13.79
N ASP A 155 4.57 26.21 -13.55
CA ASP A 155 5.40 27.36 -13.19
C ASP A 155 6.14 27.10 -11.87
N ARG A 156 7.43 27.47 -11.81
CA ARG A 156 8.25 27.43 -10.59
C ARG A 156 7.71 28.35 -9.51
N GLU A 157 6.81 29.28 -9.83
CA GLU A 157 6.08 30.07 -8.83
C GLU A 157 5.22 29.20 -7.91
N TYR A 158 4.62 28.11 -8.42
CA TYR A 158 3.65 27.31 -7.68
C TYR A 158 4.21 26.01 -7.11
N TYR A 159 5.32 25.52 -7.68
CA TYR A 159 5.88 24.22 -7.32
C TYR A 159 7.38 24.29 -7.10
N LEU A 160 7.83 23.62 -6.05
CA LEU A 160 9.19 23.08 -6.00
C LEU A 160 9.28 21.85 -6.89
N ASP A 161 10.49 21.43 -7.24
CA ASP A 161 10.73 20.29 -8.12
C ASP A 161 11.44 19.17 -7.34
N TYR A 162 10.88 17.95 -7.43
CA TYR A 162 11.34 16.78 -6.68
C TYR A 162 12.81 16.43 -6.95
N GLU A 163 13.20 16.30 -8.21
CA GLU A 163 14.57 15.93 -8.56
C GLU A 163 15.54 17.05 -8.19
N SER A 164 15.15 18.32 -8.36
CA SER A 164 15.96 19.46 -7.90
C SER A 164 16.22 19.42 -6.38
N MET A 165 15.23 18.97 -5.58
CA MET A 165 15.41 18.75 -4.13
C MET A 165 16.37 17.58 -3.87
N VAL A 166 16.24 16.46 -4.59
CA VAL A 166 17.18 15.34 -4.45
C VAL A 166 18.61 15.75 -4.84
N GLU A 167 18.80 16.50 -5.93
CA GLU A 167 20.11 16.91 -6.42
C GLU A 167 20.84 17.85 -5.46
N SER A 168 20.12 18.83 -4.91
CA SER A 168 20.65 19.88 -4.03
C SER A 168 20.82 19.47 -2.56
N GLY A 169 20.27 18.32 -2.17
CA GLY A 169 20.36 17.82 -0.80
C GLY A 169 21.75 17.34 -0.38
N ASP A 170 21.95 17.27 0.93
CA ASP A 170 23.18 16.82 1.57
C ASP A 170 23.22 15.28 1.67
N PRO A 171 24.15 14.59 0.97
CA PRO A 171 24.30 13.14 1.06
C PRO A 171 24.85 12.67 2.42
N GLY A 172 25.41 13.57 3.23
CA GLY A 172 25.94 13.33 4.57
C GLY A 172 24.96 13.68 5.70
N PHE A 173 23.71 14.01 5.38
CA PHE A 173 22.71 14.41 6.36
C PHE A 173 22.51 13.36 7.46
N GLU A 174 22.69 13.75 8.71
CA GLU A 174 22.33 12.90 9.85
C GLU A 174 20.82 12.96 10.07
N TRP A 175 20.12 11.93 9.59
CA TRP A 175 18.66 11.90 9.64
C TRP A 175 18.11 11.86 11.07
N ILE A 176 16.91 12.43 11.23
CA ILE A 176 16.27 12.63 12.53
C ILE A 176 15.66 11.30 12.98
N ARG A 177 16.26 10.67 14.00
CA ARG A 177 15.80 9.38 14.50
C ARG A 177 14.58 9.56 15.42
N PRO A 178 13.58 8.65 15.36
CA PRO A 178 12.52 8.61 16.36
C PRO A 178 13.10 8.42 17.77
N GLU A 179 12.55 9.11 18.76
CA GLU A 179 12.98 8.97 20.16
C GLU A 179 12.28 7.80 20.86
N SER A 180 11.19 7.30 20.27
CA SER A 180 10.34 6.25 20.83
C SER A 180 9.61 5.50 19.72
N GLU A 181 9.29 4.22 19.99
CA GLU A 181 8.45 3.38 19.12
C GLU A 181 7.00 3.89 19.03
N TRP A 182 6.64 4.83 19.91
CA TRP A 182 5.34 5.50 19.95
C TRP A 182 5.27 6.74 19.05
N GLU A 183 6.38 7.15 18.44
CA GLU A 183 6.37 8.29 17.53
C GLU A 183 5.84 7.89 16.15
N PRO A 184 4.87 8.63 15.61
CA PRO A 184 4.34 8.35 14.29
C PRO A 184 5.38 8.71 13.23
N ILE A 185 5.69 7.76 12.35
CA ILE A 185 6.45 8.00 11.12
C ILE A 185 5.55 8.00 9.88
N SER A 186 4.36 7.43 10.00
CA SER A 186 3.31 7.44 9.00
C SER A 186 1.97 7.36 9.71
N LEU A 187 0.90 7.78 9.04
CA LEU A 187 -0.43 7.71 9.64
C LEU A 187 -0.85 6.26 9.97
N ASN A 188 -0.33 5.23 9.29
CA ASN A 188 -0.39 3.86 9.83
C ASN A 188 0.68 2.91 9.23
N TYR A 189 1.07 1.86 9.96
CA TYR A 189 2.17 0.93 9.60
C TYR A 189 2.16 -0.39 10.41
N THR A 190 2.48 -1.53 9.76
CA THR A 190 3.02 -2.77 10.40
C THR A 190 4.00 -3.53 9.49
N SER A 191 5.02 -4.21 10.04
CA SER A 191 6.02 -4.97 9.28
C SER A 191 5.84 -6.50 9.27
N ASP A 192 4.92 -7.02 10.07
CA ASP A 192 4.80 -8.45 10.35
C ASP A 192 4.33 -9.30 9.16
N SER A 193 3.53 -8.70 8.28
CA SER A 193 2.93 -9.37 7.13
C SER A 193 3.94 -9.98 6.15
N LEU A 194 5.14 -9.40 5.99
CA LEU A 194 6.18 -9.98 5.12
C LEU A 194 6.77 -11.28 5.72
N LEU A 195 6.99 -11.27 7.04
CA LEU A 195 7.50 -12.43 7.78
C LEU A 195 6.45 -13.55 7.84
N ASP A 196 5.20 -13.21 8.14
CA ASP A 196 4.09 -14.16 8.17
C ASP A 196 3.87 -14.81 6.80
N TRP A 197 3.98 -14.02 5.72
CA TRP A 197 3.92 -14.51 4.34
C TRP A 197 5.15 -15.33 3.93
N SER A 198 6.19 -15.41 4.76
CA SER A 198 7.42 -16.16 4.49
C SER A 198 8.13 -15.72 3.20
N VAL A 199 8.12 -14.42 2.90
CA VAL A 199 8.82 -13.87 1.74
C VAL A 199 10.33 -14.09 1.89
N PRO A 200 11.02 -14.62 0.86
CA PRO A 200 12.46 -14.88 0.93
C PRO A 200 13.28 -13.58 0.95
N LYS A 201 14.61 -13.71 1.09
CA LYS A 201 15.52 -12.59 0.83
C LYS A 201 15.54 -12.24 -0.65
N GLN A 202 15.77 -10.96 -0.93
CA GLN A 202 15.89 -10.40 -2.27
C GLN A 202 14.74 -10.78 -3.23
N PRO A 203 13.47 -10.66 -2.81
CA PRO A 203 12.35 -10.88 -3.73
C PRO A 203 12.33 -9.75 -4.78
N VAL A 204 11.96 -10.08 -6.03
CA VAL A 204 11.55 -9.07 -7.01
C VAL A 204 10.05 -8.84 -6.83
N TYR A 205 9.68 -7.67 -6.31
CA TYR A 205 8.32 -7.35 -5.88
C TYR A 205 7.66 -6.30 -6.78
N LEU A 206 6.53 -6.66 -7.40
CA LEU A 206 5.76 -5.78 -8.28
C LEU A 206 4.62 -5.06 -7.54
N TRP A 207 4.62 -3.74 -7.65
CA TRP A 207 3.60 -2.88 -7.05
C TRP A 207 2.32 -2.78 -7.90
N THR A 208 1.38 -3.70 -7.70
CA THR A 208 0.06 -3.63 -8.39
C THR A 208 -1.09 -3.07 -7.55
N LEU A 209 -0.82 -2.73 -6.29
CA LEU A 209 -1.70 -1.93 -5.45
C LEU A 209 -1.03 -0.60 -5.13
N PRO A 210 -1.77 0.52 -5.09
CA PRO A 210 -1.22 1.79 -4.68
C PRO A 210 -0.58 1.72 -3.28
N MET A 211 0.58 2.33 -3.10
CA MET A 211 1.31 2.35 -1.82
C MET A 211 0.59 3.10 -0.68
N PHE A 212 -0.60 3.66 -0.90
CA PHE A 212 -1.47 4.18 0.16
C PHE A 212 -2.45 3.14 0.74
N HIS A 213 -2.53 1.94 0.17
CA HIS A 213 -3.45 0.89 0.64
C HIS A 213 -2.80 0.00 1.70
N ALA A 214 -3.55 -0.30 2.76
CA ALA A 214 -3.11 -1.18 3.86
C ALA A 214 -2.66 -2.59 3.43
N ASN A 215 -3.03 -3.05 2.24
CA ASN A 215 -2.49 -4.29 1.66
C ASN A 215 -1.13 -4.05 0.98
N GLY A 216 -0.09 -3.92 1.80
CA GLY A 216 1.31 -3.90 1.35
C GLY A 216 2.00 -2.55 1.35
N TRP A 217 1.37 -1.45 1.79
CA TRP A 217 2.04 -0.15 1.94
C TRP A 217 3.38 -0.22 2.71
N SER A 218 3.44 -1.05 3.75
CA SER A 218 4.60 -1.21 4.61
C SER A 218 5.70 -2.00 3.94
N TYR A 219 5.41 -2.65 2.80
CA TYR A 219 6.41 -3.34 2.00
C TYR A 219 7.40 -2.36 1.36
N ALA A 220 7.07 -1.06 1.28
CA ALA A 220 8.04 -0.02 0.95
C ALA A 220 9.25 -0.08 1.88
N TRP A 221 9.01 -0.22 3.20
CA TRP A 221 10.08 -0.42 4.18
C TRP A 221 10.58 -1.86 4.23
N ASN A 222 9.66 -2.83 4.24
CA ASN A 222 10.04 -4.23 4.50
C ASN A 222 10.92 -4.82 3.39
N LEU A 223 10.81 -4.34 2.16
CA LEU A 223 11.69 -4.79 1.08
C LEU A 223 13.14 -4.38 1.33
N ALA A 224 13.42 -3.23 1.95
CA ALA A 224 14.76 -2.91 2.43
C ALA A 224 15.25 -3.91 3.48
N ALA A 225 14.38 -4.34 4.39
CA ALA A 225 14.74 -5.30 5.45
C ALA A 225 15.25 -6.64 4.87
N VAL A 226 14.70 -7.05 3.73
CA VAL A 226 15.07 -8.31 3.06
C VAL A 226 15.94 -8.13 1.81
N GLY A 227 16.30 -6.89 1.44
CA GLY A 227 17.07 -6.58 0.23
C GLY A 227 16.31 -6.82 -1.07
N GLY A 228 14.98 -6.73 -1.06
CA GLY A 228 14.13 -6.90 -2.22
C GLY A 228 14.24 -5.78 -3.24
N VAL A 229 13.64 -5.99 -4.41
CA VAL A 229 13.57 -5.02 -5.49
C VAL A 229 12.14 -4.52 -5.64
N HIS A 230 11.94 -3.22 -5.65
CA HIS A 230 10.68 -2.57 -6.00
C HIS A 230 10.57 -2.47 -7.52
N VAL A 231 9.64 -3.22 -8.13
CA VAL A 231 9.21 -2.98 -9.51
C VAL A 231 8.01 -2.05 -9.47
N CYS A 232 8.24 -0.80 -9.89
CA CYS A 232 7.23 0.25 -9.90
C CYS A 232 6.36 0.14 -11.16
N LEU A 233 5.09 0.48 -11.01
CA LEU A 233 4.11 0.41 -12.10
C LEU A 233 3.07 1.50 -11.95
N ARG A 234 3.14 2.56 -12.77
CA ARG A 234 2.16 3.66 -12.72
C ARG A 234 0.75 3.15 -12.99
N ARG A 235 0.57 2.42 -14.11
CA ARG A 235 -0.74 1.96 -14.56
C ARG A 235 -0.88 0.46 -14.31
N VAL A 236 -1.86 0.11 -13.49
CA VAL A 236 -2.17 -1.28 -13.16
C VAL A 236 -3.17 -1.82 -14.18
N ASP A 237 -2.66 -2.45 -15.23
CA ASP A 237 -3.42 -3.21 -16.21
C ASP A 237 -2.75 -4.56 -16.50
N ALA A 238 -3.49 -5.50 -17.10
CA ALA A 238 -2.97 -6.86 -17.29
C ALA A 238 -1.73 -6.91 -18.18
N ALA A 239 -1.71 -6.16 -19.29
CA ALA A 239 -0.59 -6.19 -20.24
C ALA A 239 0.69 -5.71 -19.56
N SER A 240 0.61 -4.56 -18.88
CA SER A 240 1.77 -3.99 -18.17
C SER A 240 2.26 -4.89 -17.03
N ILE A 241 1.36 -5.62 -16.35
CA ILE A 241 1.75 -6.59 -15.31
C ILE A 241 2.48 -7.80 -15.91
N TYR A 242 1.94 -8.41 -16.97
CA TYR A 242 2.61 -9.56 -17.60
C TYR A 242 3.95 -9.17 -18.21
N GLU A 243 4.05 -8.00 -18.85
CA GLU A 243 5.31 -7.45 -19.34
C GLU A 243 6.32 -7.27 -18.21
N ALA A 244 5.91 -6.67 -17.08
CA ALA A 244 6.79 -6.50 -15.93
C ALA A 244 7.24 -7.84 -15.32
N ILE A 245 6.35 -8.85 -15.28
CA ILE A 245 6.70 -10.20 -14.81
C ILE A 245 7.79 -10.81 -15.68
N GLU A 246 7.62 -10.77 -17.00
CA GLU A 246 8.58 -11.32 -17.97
C GLU A 246 9.89 -10.54 -17.96
N ARG A 247 9.82 -9.21 -18.03
CA ARG A 247 10.99 -8.32 -18.13
C ARG A 247 11.87 -8.35 -16.89
N TYR A 248 11.27 -8.33 -15.70
CA TYR A 248 12.02 -8.16 -14.45
C TYR A 248 12.13 -9.44 -13.62
N GLY A 249 11.52 -10.55 -14.06
CA GLY A 249 11.52 -11.80 -13.30
C GLY A 249 10.80 -11.65 -11.95
N VAL A 250 9.62 -11.02 -11.97
CA VAL A 250 8.83 -10.77 -10.76
C VAL A 250 8.57 -12.08 -10.02
N THR A 251 8.70 -12.03 -8.70
CA THR A 251 8.49 -13.19 -7.82
C THR A 251 7.29 -13.00 -6.89
N HIS A 252 7.02 -11.75 -6.49
CA HIS A 252 6.00 -11.42 -5.49
C HIS A 252 5.22 -10.18 -5.92
N MET A 253 3.94 -10.11 -5.53
CA MET A 253 3.13 -8.91 -5.65
C MET A 253 1.98 -8.95 -4.65
N CYS A 254 1.47 -7.78 -4.25
CA CYS A 254 0.11 -7.69 -3.69
C CYS A 254 -0.89 -7.51 -4.82
N GLY A 255 -2.10 -8.02 -4.66
CA GLY A 255 -3.18 -7.82 -5.61
C GLY A 255 -4.56 -8.01 -4.98
N ALA A 256 -5.42 -7.01 -5.07
CA ALA A 256 -6.83 -7.17 -4.68
C ALA A 256 -7.53 -8.18 -5.62
N PRO A 257 -8.66 -8.79 -5.22
CA PRO A 257 -9.36 -9.74 -6.08
C PRO A 257 -9.72 -9.22 -7.48
N VAL A 258 -9.90 -7.89 -7.62
CA VAL A 258 -10.10 -7.26 -8.93
C VAL A 258 -8.89 -7.37 -9.85
N VAL A 259 -7.67 -7.26 -9.30
CA VAL A 259 -6.41 -7.43 -10.06
C VAL A 259 -6.27 -8.88 -10.51
N LEU A 260 -6.52 -9.84 -9.61
CA LEU A 260 -6.53 -11.26 -9.97
C LEU A 260 -7.57 -11.58 -11.05
N ASN A 261 -8.78 -11.03 -10.94
CA ASN A 261 -9.81 -11.21 -11.95
C ASN A 261 -9.41 -10.59 -13.30
N MET A 262 -8.79 -9.42 -13.29
CA MET A 262 -8.25 -8.78 -14.49
C MET A 262 -7.19 -9.65 -15.17
N LEU A 263 -6.23 -10.17 -14.40
CA LEU A 263 -5.15 -11.03 -14.92
C LEU A 263 -5.69 -12.35 -15.49
N THR A 264 -6.63 -12.99 -14.80
CA THR A 264 -7.19 -14.29 -15.22
C THR A 264 -8.14 -14.22 -16.42
N ASN A 265 -8.61 -13.03 -16.78
CA ASN A 265 -9.48 -12.81 -17.94
C ASN A 265 -8.74 -12.17 -19.13
N HIS A 266 -7.44 -11.90 -19.00
CA HIS A 266 -6.65 -11.34 -20.09
C HIS A 266 -6.44 -12.40 -21.19
N THR A 267 -6.74 -12.03 -22.44
CA THR A 267 -6.67 -12.96 -23.58
C THR A 267 -5.23 -13.13 -24.07
N GLY A 268 -4.89 -14.31 -24.57
CA GLY A 268 -3.57 -14.59 -25.16
C GLY A 268 -2.45 -14.83 -24.15
N CYS A 269 -2.77 -14.89 -22.86
CA CYS A 269 -1.79 -15.20 -21.81
C CYS A 269 -1.43 -16.68 -21.81
N LYS A 270 -0.14 -16.98 -21.65
CA LYS A 270 0.35 -18.32 -21.34
C LYS A 270 0.56 -18.44 -19.83
N PRO A 271 0.56 -19.66 -19.26
CA PRO A 271 1.03 -19.87 -17.91
C PRO A 271 2.44 -19.28 -17.74
N LEU A 272 2.68 -18.68 -16.58
CA LEU A 272 3.97 -18.10 -16.22
C LEU A 272 5.05 -19.18 -16.19
N GLU A 273 6.25 -18.84 -16.67
CA GLU A 273 7.41 -19.75 -16.63
C GLU A 273 7.85 -20.05 -15.20
N ASN A 274 7.78 -19.04 -14.33
CA ASN A 274 8.09 -19.12 -12.91
C ASN A 274 6.88 -18.69 -12.07
N PRO A 275 6.67 -19.30 -10.90
CA PRO A 275 5.54 -18.95 -10.04
C PRO A 275 5.66 -17.53 -9.50
N VAL A 276 4.56 -16.77 -9.56
CA VAL A 276 4.46 -15.45 -8.91
C VAL A 276 3.56 -15.56 -7.69
N HIS A 277 4.10 -15.24 -6.52
CA HIS A 277 3.39 -15.25 -5.26
C HIS A 277 2.54 -13.99 -5.11
N VAL A 278 1.25 -14.16 -4.84
CA VAL A 278 0.31 -13.03 -4.72
C VAL A 278 -0.32 -13.00 -3.34
N MET A 279 -0.13 -11.90 -2.61
CA MET A 279 -0.89 -11.60 -1.39
C MET A 279 -2.18 -10.86 -1.75
N THR A 280 -3.33 -11.54 -1.57
CA THR A 280 -4.66 -10.96 -1.81
C THR A 280 -5.36 -10.63 -0.51
N ALA A 281 -6.05 -9.50 -0.47
CA ALA A 281 -6.79 -9.03 0.71
C ALA A 281 -7.86 -8.00 0.32
N GLY A 282 -8.60 -7.52 1.32
CA GLY A 282 -9.63 -6.49 1.19
C GLY A 282 -11.00 -7.01 0.76
N ALA A 283 -11.05 -8.17 0.11
CA ALA A 283 -12.28 -8.92 -0.17
C ALA A 283 -11.95 -10.41 -0.38
N PRO A 284 -12.89 -11.33 -0.09
CA PRO A 284 -12.68 -12.75 -0.34
C PRO A 284 -12.59 -13.02 -1.85
N PRO A 285 -11.53 -13.69 -2.32
CA PRO A 285 -11.38 -14.02 -3.74
C PRO A 285 -12.38 -15.12 -4.16
N PRO A 286 -13.10 -14.99 -5.29
CA PRO A 286 -13.98 -16.05 -5.77
C PRO A 286 -13.18 -17.32 -6.12
N ALA A 287 -13.70 -18.51 -5.77
CA ALA A 287 -13.02 -19.78 -6.01
C ALA A 287 -12.64 -20.00 -7.49
N ALA A 288 -13.50 -19.56 -8.42
CA ALA A 288 -13.21 -19.63 -9.86
C ALA A 288 -12.02 -18.75 -10.28
N VAL A 289 -11.84 -17.59 -9.64
CA VAL A 289 -10.68 -16.71 -9.88
C VAL A 289 -9.41 -17.36 -9.34
N LEU A 290 -9.47 -17.96 -8.14
CA LEU A 290 -8.33 -18.70 -7.57
C LEU A 290 -7.89 -19.86 -8.47
N GLY A 291 -8.83 -20.68 -8.94
CA GLY A 291 -8.51 -21.81 -9.83
C GLY A 291 -7.86 -21.36 -11.15
N ARG A 292 -8.38 -20.28 -11.76
CA ARG A 292 -7.76 -19.71 -12.97
C ARG A 292 -6.38 -19.12 -12.69
N ALA A 293 -6.21 -18.39 -11.59
CA ALA A 293 -4.92 -17.81 -11.22
C ALA A 293 -3.86 -18.89 -11.02
N GLU A 294 -4.19 -20.00 -10.33
CA GLU A 294 -3.30 -21.15 -10.18
C GLU A 294 -2.93 -21.78 -11.53
N SER A 295 -3.90 -21.92 -12.45
CA SER A 295 -3.62 -22.47 -13.79
C SER A 295 -2.68 -21.61 -14.64
N LEU A 296 -2.55 -20.33 -14.29
CA LEU A 296 -1.64 -19.39 -14.93
C LEU A 296 -0.29 -19.28 -14.19
N GLY A 297 -0.07 -20.00 -13.08
CA GLY A 297 1.19 -19.96 -12.33
C GLY A 297 1.22 -18.96 -11.17
N PHE A 298 0.09 -18.34 -10.80
CA PHE A 298 0.02 -17.49 -9.61
C PHE A 298 -0.21 -18.31 -8.34
N VAL A 299 0.64 -18.10 -7.34
CA VAL A 299 0.52 -18.72 -6.01
C VAL A 299 -0.18 -17.75 -5.07
N VAL A 300 -1.51 -17.87 -5.00
CA VAL A 300 -2.34 -16.93 -4.22
C VAL A 300 -2.37 -17.30 -2.74
N SER A 301 -2.00 -16.34 -1.89
CA SER A 301 -2.18 -16.30 -0.43
C SER A 301 -3.25 -15.26 -0.09
N HIS A 302 -4.01 -15.46 0.99
CA HIS A 302 -5.11 -14.57 1.36
C HIS A 302 -4.98 -14.10 2.79
N GLY A 303 -5.16 -12.80 3.00
CA GLY A 303 -5.18 -12.17 4.32
C GLY A 303 -6.40 -11.28 4.52
N TYR A 304 -6.72 -11.03 5.78
CA TYR A 304 -7.71 -10.04 6.20
C TYR A 304 -7.10 -9.09 7.21
N GLY A 305 -7.52 -7.84 7.11
CA GLY A 305 -7.01 -6.75 7.91
C GLY A 305 -7.69 -5.43 7.59
N LEU A 306 -7.46 -4.45 8.44
CA LEU A 306 -7.96 -3.09 8.31
C LEU A 306 -6.80 -2.12 8.47
N THR A 307 -7.00 -0.89 7.99
CA THR A 307 -6.02 0.18 8.16
C THR A 307 -5.79 0.47 9.65
N GLU A 308 -6.86 0.49 10.42
CA GLU A 308 -6.90 0.74 11.87
C GLU A 308 -6.22 -0.35 12.70
N THR A 309 -6.06 -1.54 12.13
CA THR A 309 -5.32 -2.64 12.74
C THR A 309 -3.89 -2.75 12.22
N GLY A 310 -3.45 -1.76 11.44
CA GLY A 310 -2.10 -1.67 10.91
C GLY A 310 -1.84 -2.46 9.62
N GLY A 311 -2.86 -3.09 9.02
CA GLY A 311 -2.71 -3.96 7.86
C GLY A 311 -3.32 -5.33 8.11
N LEU A 312 -2.69 -6.38 7.55
CA LEU A 312 -3.15 -7.76 7.66
C LEU A 312 -2.94 -8.30 9.08
N VAL A 313 -4.02 -8.78 9.70
CA VAL A 313 -4.01 -9.30 11.08
C VAL A 313 -4.29 -10.78 11.17
N VAL A 314 -4.92 -11.35 10.14
CA VAL A 314 -5.08 -12.78 9.96
C VAL A 314 -4.71 -13.17 8.54
N THR A 315 -4.11 -14.33 8.39
CA THR A 315 -3.69 -14.88 7.11
C THR A 315 -4.06 -16.35 7.00
N CYS A 316 -4.36 -16.78 5.78
CA CYS A 316 -4.57 -18.18 5.46
C CYS A 316 -3.23 -18.92 5.49
N ALA A 317 -2.80 -19.30 6.69
CA ALA A 317 -1.61 -20.12 6.91
C ALA A 317 -1.76 -21.46 6.19
N TRP A 318 -1.02 -21.61 5.09
CA TRP A 318 -1.13 -22.76 4.22
C TRP A 318 -0.53 -24.01 4.87
N LYS A 319 -1.26 -25.12 4.83
CA LYS A 319 -0.76 -26.42 5.28
C LYS A 319 -0.37 -27.27 4.08
N ARG A 320 0.82 -27.89 4.14
CA ARG A 320 1.32 -28.76 3.06
C ARG A 320 0.36 -29.91 2.71
N GLU A 321 -0.37 -30.42 3.69
CA GLU A 321 -1.40 -31.45 3.44
C GLU A 321 -2.49 -30.99 2.44
N TRP A 322 -2.71 -29.68 2.30
CA TRP A 322 -3.70 -29.11 1.39
C TRP A 322 -3.26 -29.06 -0.07
N ASP A 323 -1.97 -29.28 -0.36
CA ASP A 323 -1.45 -29.36 -1.73
C ASP A 323 -2.12 -30.51 -2.51
N ASN A 324 -2.48 -31.57 -1.78
CA ASN A 324 -3.10 -32.78 -2.32
C ASN A 324 -4.63 -32.69 -2.46
N LEU A 325 -5.25 -31.57 -2.07
CA LEU A 325 -6.71 -31.41 -2.20
C LEU A 325 -7.13 -31.20 -3.67
N PRO A 326 -8.31 -31.71 -4.06
CA PRO A 326 -8.92 -31.38 -5.35
C PRO A 326 -9.08 -29.85 -5.49
N GLY A 327 -8.98 -29.33 -6.72
CA GLY A 327 -8.94 -27.88 -6.97
C GLY A 327 -10.07 -27.07 -6.31
N ALA A 328 -11.29 -27.59 -6.29
CA ALA A 328 -12.42 -26.92 -5.63
C ALA A 328 -12.26 -26.86 -4.09
N GLU A 329 -11.79 -27.94 -3.47
CA GLU A 329 -11.52 -27.98 -2.02
C GLU A 329 -10.31 -27.13 -1.65
N ARG A 330 -9.26 -27.17 -2.47
CA ARG A 330 -8.08 -26.32 -2.32
C ARG A 330 -8.45 -24.84 -2.39
N ALA A 331 -9.27 -24.44 -3.37
CA ALA A 331 -9.79 -23.07 -3.49
C ALA A 331 -10.61 -22.65 -2.26
N LYS A 332 -11.43 -23.57 -1.70
CA LYS A 332 -12.18 -23.34 -0.45
C LYS A 332 -11.25 -23.13 0.76
N MET A 333 -10.12 -23.83 0.82
CA MET A 333 -9.12 -23.58 1.87
C MET A 333 -8.48 -22.21 1.67
N LYS A 334 -8.08 -21.86 0.45
CA LYS A 334 -7.47 -20.57 0.12
C LYS A 334 -8.37 -19.37 0.37
N SER A 335 -9.69 -19.51 0.24
CA SER A 335 -10.63 -18.42 0.49
C SER A 335 -10.83 -18.07 1.97
N ARG A 336 -10.31 -18.88 2.90
CA ARG A 336 -10.39 -18.60 4.34
C ARG A 336 -9.55 -17.38 4.70
N GLN A 337 -9.98 -16.59 5.67
CA GLN A 337 -9.20 -15.48 6.24
C GLN A 337 -8.05 -16.01 7.11
N GLY A 338 -8.23 -17.20 7.70
CA GLY A 338 -7.18 -17.97 8.35
C GLY A 338 -7.01 -17.68 9.83
N VAL A 339 -5.77 -17.60 10.28
CA VAL A 339 -5.37 -17.47 11.69
C VAL A 339 -4.64 -16.16 11.93
N LYS A 340 -4.52 -15.73 13.19
CA LYS A 340 -3.79 -14.51 13.53
C LYS A 340 -2.35 -14.54 13.01
N SER A 341 -1.89 -13.39 12.50
CA SER A 341 -0.50 -13.18 12.12
C SER A 341 0.42 -13.24 13.35
N ILE A 342 1.69 -13.53 13.13
CA ILE A 342 2.72 -13.71 14.15
C ILE A 342 2.87 -12.55 15.13
N ALA A 343 2.57 -11.31 14.72
CA ALA A 343 2.74 -10.12 15.57
C ALA A 343 1.53 -9.76 16.43
N PHE A 344 0.41 -10.49 16.32
CA PHE A 344 -0.81 -10.18 17.06
C PHE A 344 -0.94 -11.02 18.34
N SER A 345 -1.19 -10.35 19.46
CA SER A 345 -1.36 -11.01 20.77
C SER A 345 -2.60 -11.89 20.82
N GLY A 346 -3.73 -11.40 20.30
CA GLY A 346 -5.01 -12.12 20.28
C GLY A 346 -5.87 -11.75 19.08
N PHE A 347 -6.74 -12.68 18.69
CA PHE A 347 -7.82 -12.49 17.73
C PHE A 347 -8.97 -13.41 18.15
N ASP A 348 -10.18 -12.88 18.24
CA ASP A 348 -11.34 -13.64 18.69
C ASP A 348 -12.63 -13.17 17.99
N VAL A 349 -13.64 -14.05 17.98
CA VAL A 349 -14.98 -13.73 17.51
C VAL A 349 -15.91 -13.82 18.71
N LEU A 350 -16.50 -12.68 19.08
CA LEU A 350 -17.34 -12.57 20.27
C LEU A 350 -18.81 -12.51 19.89
N ASP A 351 -19.66 -13.12 20.70
CA ASP A 351 -21.09 -12.89 20.70
C ASP A 351 -21.35 -11.46 21.22
N PRO A 352 -22.07 -10.60 20.47
CA PRO A 352 -22.16 -9.17 20.79
C PRO A 352 -22.96 -8.88 22.06
N ASP A 353 -23.86 -9.78 22.47
CA ASP A 353 -24.72 -9.58 23.63
C ASP A 353 -24.02 -10.02 24.93
N SER A 354 -23.36 -11.18 24.89
CA SER A 354 -22.68 -11.75 26.05
C SER A 354 -21.22 -11.34 26.19
N GLY A 355 -20.58 -10.88 25.11
CA GLY A 355 -19.13 -10.63 25.05
C GLY A 355 -18.27 -11.89 25.13
N THR A 356 -18.87 -13.08 25.02
CA THR A 356 -18.17 -14.36 25.15
C THR A 356 -17.71 -14.89 23.79
N SER A 357 -16.59 -15.64 23.77
CA SER A 357 -16.06 -16.26 22.55
C SER A 357 -17.04 -17.26 21.96
N VAL A 358 -17.24 -17.20 20.64
CA VAL A 358 -18.06 -18.18 19.92
C VAL A 358 -17.27 -19.46 19.61
N PRO A 359 -17.95 -20.61 19.43
CA PRO A 359 -17.29 -21.84 18.98
C PRO A 359 -16.53 -21.65 17.65
N ARG A 360 -15.41 -22.36 17.48
CA ARG A 360 -14.59 -22.33 16.25
C ARG A 360 -15.08 -23.31 15.19
N ASP A 361 -16.37 -23.29 14.91
CA ASP A 361 -17.04 -24.19 13.95
C ASP A 361 -17.32 -23.53 12.58
N GLY A 362 -16.99 -22.25 12.44
CA GLY A 362 -17.18 -21.49 11.20
C GLY A 362 -18.61 -20.97 11.01
N LEU A 363 -19.45 -21.01 12.05
CA LEU A 363 -20.82 -20.50 12.02
C LEU A 363 -21.03 -19.49 13.16
N PRO A 364 -20.73 -18.19 12.95
CA PRO A 364 -21.25 -17.17 13.84
C PRO A 364 -22.78 -17.30 13.90
N ARG A 365 -23.38 -17.11 15.08
CA ARG A 365 -24.84 -17.24 15.30
C ARG A 365 -25.68 -16.38 14.34
N TYR A 366 -25.10 -15.31 13.79
CA TYR A 366 -25.69 -14.40 12.81
C TYR A 366 -25.47 -14.79 11.33
N MET A 367 -24.62 -15.77 11.02
CA MET A 367 -24.38 -16.26 9.65
C MET A 367 -25.35 -17.36 9.22
N VAL A 368 -26.17 -17.88 10.13
CA VAL A 368 -27.33 -18.70 9.76
C VAL A 368 -28.51 -17.74 9.59
N PRO A 369 -28.89 -17.38 8.35
CA PRO A 369 -30.02 -16.48 8.16
C PRO A 369 -31.28 -17.14 8.71
N ARG A 370 -31.93 -16.50 9.69
CA ARG A 370 -33.24 -16.95 10.17
C ARG A 370 -34.30 -16.84 9.07
N THR A 371 -34.09 -15.94 8.12
CA THR A 371 -34.99 -15.67 6.99
C THR A 371 -34.16 -15.28 5.77
N VAL A 372 -34.47 -15.86 4.61
CA VAL A 372 -33.84 -15.52 3.32
C VAL A 372 -34.91 -14.97 2.40
N VAL A 373 -34.66 -13.78 1.85
CA VAL A 373 -35.55 -13.11 0.89
C VAL A 373 -34.78 -12.87 -0.41
N PHE A 374 -35.29 -13.39 -1.51
CA PHE A 374 -34.74 -13.13 -2.85
C PHE A 374 -35.32 -11.85 -3.44
N LYS A 375 -34.48 -11.07 -4.13
CA LYS A 375 -34.85 -9.83 -4.81
C LYS A 375 -34.26 -9.85 -6.22
N ASP A 376 -35.03 -9.39 -7.18
CA ASP A 376 -34.58 -9.28 -8.58
C ASP A 376 -33.47 -8.24 -8.74
N GLU A 377 -33.49 -7.19 -7.90
CA GLU A 377 -32.46 -6.14 -7.90
C GLU A 377 -32.13 -5.68 -6.46
N LEU A 378 -30.84 -5.39 -6.22
CA LEU A 378 -30.33 -4.91 -4.93
C LEU A 378 -30.02 -3.40 -5.01
N PRO A 379 -30.32 -2.61 -3.96
CA PRO A 379 -30.06 -1.18 -3.95
C PRO A 379 -28.56 -0.89 -4.01
N LYS A 380 -28.14 -0.12 -5.01
CA LYS A 380 -26.75 0.24 -5.28
C LYS A 380 -26.59 1.75 -5.47
N THR A 381 -25.42 2.26 -5.12
CA THR A 381 -25.00 3.63 -5.44
C THR A 381 -24.78 3.79 -6.95
N SER A 382 -24.65 5.03 -7.41
CA SER A 382 -24.20 5.34 -8.78
C SER A 382 -22.84 4.72 -9.15
N THR A 383 -22.03 4.35 -8.13
CA THR A 383 -20.75 3.65 -8.27
C THR A 383 -20.85 2.13 -8.15
N GLY A 384 -22.07 1.57 -8.13
CA GLY A 384 -22.33 0.13 -8.09
C GLY A 384 -22.11 -0.53 -6.72
N LYS A 385 -21.83 0.24 -5.66
CA LYS A 385 -21.67 -0.28 -4.30
C LYS A 385 -23.04 -0.49 -3.66
N LEU A 386 -23.20 -1.59 -2.91
CA LEU A 386 -24.45 -1.85 -2.18
C LEU A 386 -24.73 -0.77 -1.13
N GLN A 387 -25.96 -0.25 -1.13
CA GLN A 387 -26.45 0.68 -0.12
C GLN A 387 -26.86 -0.09 1.14
N LYS A 388 -25.87 -0.45 1.96
CA LYS A 388 -26.07 -1.30 3.16
C LYS A 388 -27.10 -0.76 4.16
N PHE A 389 -27.33 0.56 4.22
CA PHE A 389 -28.33 1.15 5.12
C PHE A 389 -29.77 0.77 4.70
N LEU A 390 -30.09 0.84 3.40
CA LEU A 390 -31.40 0.40 2.89
C LEU A 390 -31.63 -1.09 3.15
N LEU A 391 -30.60 -1.92 2.97
CA LEU A 391 -30.68 -3.35 3.27
C LEU A 391 -30.94 -3.61 4.78
N ARG A 392 -30.39 -2.78 5.67
CA ARG A 392 -30.64 -2.86 7.11
C ARG A 392 -32.06 -2.43 7.46
N ASP A 393 -32.59 -1.40 6.81
CA ASP A 393 -33.96 -0.95 7.05
C ASP A 393 -34.98 -1.98 6.55
N MET A 394 -34.76 -2.53 5.35
CA MET A 394 -35.52 -3.67 4.84
C MET A 394 -35.46 -4.88 5.79
N ALA A 395 -34.31 -5.15 6.39
CA ALA A 395 -34.19 -6.23 7.38
C ALA A 395 -34.97 -5.94 8.68
N LYS A 396 -35.04 -4.67 9.13
CA LYS A 396 -35.85 -4.26 10.29
C LYS A 396 -37.35 -4.40 10.04
N GLU A 397 -37.79 -4.08 8.82
CA GLU A 397 -39.20 -4.26 8.42
C GLU A 397 -39.66 -5.72 8.46
N LEU A 398 -38.73 -6.68 8.32
CA LEU A 398 -39.03 -8.12 8.41
C LEU A 398 -39.29 -8.59 9.85
N GLY A 399 -39.18 -7.73 10.87
CA GLY A 399 -39.66 -7.98 12.23
C GLY A 399 -38.89 -9.01 13.07
N ASN A 400 -37.76 -9.51 12.57
CA ASN A 400 -36.95 -10.55 13.24
C ASN A 400 -35.61 -10.00 13.74
N PHE A 401 -35.63 -9.13 14.76
CA PHE A 401 -34.45 -8.80 15.56
C PHE A 401 -34.46 -9.57 16.88
#